data_AF-A0A2N8DVU9-F1
#
_entry.id   AF-A0A2N8DVU9-F1
#
_cell.length_a   1.000
_cell.length_b   1.000
_cell.length_c   1.000
_cell.angle_alpha   90.00
_cell.angle_beta   90.00
_cell.angle_gamma   90.00
#
_symmetry.space_group_name_H-M   'P 1'
#
loop_
_entity.id
_entity.type
_entity.pdbx_description
1 polymer ?
#
loop_
_entity_poly.entity_id
_entity_poly.type
_entity_poly.pdbx_seq_one_letter_code
_entity_poly.pdbx_strand_id
1 'polypeptide(L)'
;MPRKPIHTYIENEINRLSQRIIDKGPAADEVSYVQLGFHLALQRVMRGNPQPSDIGLLNTIEGTFKEMKILTPSMDILAYFNDNPEHPLPEA
;
A
#
# COMPACT_ATOMS: atom_id res chain seq x y z
N MET A 1 4.62 17.82 -11.09
CA MET A 1 5.01 17.54 -9.69
C MET A 1 5.83 16.27 -9.67
N PRO A 2 7.01 16.20 -9.04
CA PRO A 2 7.75 14.95 -8.94
C PRO A 2 6.96 14.02 -8.00
N ARG A 3 6.65 12.80 -8.46
CA ARG A 3 6.00 11.80 -7.60
C ARG A 3 6.83 11.65 -6.33
N LYS A 4 6.20 11.81 -5.15
CA LYS A 4 6.87 11.68 -3.84
C LYS A 4 7.65 10.35 -3.79
N PRO A 5 8.81 10.27 -3.11
CA PRO A 5 9.69 9.08 -3.09
C PRO A 5 8.98 7.74 -2.85
N ILE A 6 7.88 7.79 -2.09
CA ILE A 6 7.06 6.64 -1.76
C ILE A 6 6.28 6.03 -2.93
N HIS A 7 5.73 6.84 -3.85
CA HIS A 7 5.03 6.30 -5.01
C HIS A 7 6.00 5.50 -5.89
N THR A 8 7.21 6.03 -6.05
CA THR A 8 8.28 5.35 -6.78
C THR A 8 8.72 4.07 -6.05
N TYR A 9 8.85 4.10 -4.72
CA TYR A 9 9.16 2.90 -3.94
C TYR A 9 8.10 1.80 -4.11
N ILE A 10 6.82 2.15 -3.96
CA ILE A 10 5.71 1.19 -4.09
C ILE A 10 5.63 0.64 -5.51
N GLU A 11 5.77 1.50 -6.52
CA GLU A 11 5.80 1.07 -7.93
C GLU A 11 6.98 0.11 -8.19
N ASN A 12 8.16 0.38 -7.62
CA ASN A 12 9.31 -0.51 -7.74
C ASN A 12 9.09 -1.86 -7.06
N GLU A 13 8.49 -1.89 -5.86
CA GLU A 13 8.19 -3.13 -5.15
C GLU A 13 7.13 -3.97 -5.87
N ILE A 14 6.06 -3.33 -6.37
CA ILE A 14 5.05 -4.00 -7.21
C ILE A 14 5.72 -4.64 -8.43
N ASN A 15 6.56 -3.89 -9.14
CA ASN A 15 7.24 -4.39 -10.33
C ASN A 15 8.19 -5.55 -10.00
N ARG A 16 8.98 -5.44 -8.92
CA ARG A 16 9.90 -6.47 -8.47
C ARG A 16 9.19 -7.77 -8.11
N LEU A 17 8.10 -7.68 -7.33
CA LEU A 17 7.33 -8.84 -6.90
C LEU A 17 6.58 -9.49 -8.06
N SER A 18 6.00 -8.67 -8.94
CA SER A 18 5.34 -9.15 -10.16
C SER A 18 6.33 -9.90 -11.06
N GLN A 19 7.52 -9.36 -11.28
CA GLN A 19 8.56 -10.02 -12.06
C GLN A 19 8.98 -11.34 -11.42
N ARG A 20 9.18 -11.37 -10.09
CA ARG A 20 9.51 -12.59 -9.36
C ARG A 20 8.44 -13.68 -9.50
N ILE A 21 7.16 -13.30 -9.47
CA ILE A 21 6.04 -14.23 -9.67
C ILE A 21 6.05 -14.79 -11.09
N ILE A 22 6.29 -13.94 -12.09
CA ILE A 22 6.42 -14.36 -13.50
C ILE A 22 7.61 -15.30 -13.67
N ASP A 23 8.78 -14.94 -13.15
CA ASP A 23 10.02 -15.69 -13.29
C ASP A 23 9.93 -17.08 -12.64
N LYS A 24 9.27 -17.16 -11.48
CA LYS A 24 9.11 -18.42 -10.74
C LYS A 24 7.89 -19.23 -11.18
N GLY A 25 6.88 -18.61 -11.81
CA GLY A 25 5.66 -19.27 -12.24
C GLY A 25 4.98 -20.05 -11.09
N PRO A 26 4.66 -21.34 -11.26
CA PRO A 26 4.07 -22.17 -10.20
C PRO A 26 4.94 -22.33 -8.96
N ALA A 27 6.25 -22.06 -9.04
CA ALA A 27 7.18 -22.12 -7.91
C ALA A 27 7.29 -20.78 -7.16
N ALA A 28 6.48 -19.78 -7.51
CA ALA A 28 6.40 -18.53 -6.77
C ALA A 28 5.90 -18.82 -5.34
N ASP A 29 6.63 -18.31 -4.35
CA ASP A 29 6.28 -18.50 -2.95
C ASP A 29 5.03 -17.67 -2.58
N GLU A 30 4.21 -18.21 -1.68
CA GLU A 30 2.99 -17.56 -1.18
C GLU A 30 3.28 -16.19 -0.56
N VAL A 31 4.48 -16.03 0.01
CA VAL A 31 4.98 -14.76 0.56
C VAL A 31 5.04 -13.66 -0.52
N SER A 32 5.50 -13.97 -1.73
CA SER A 32 5.58 -13.00 -2.83
C SER A 32 4.18 -12.52 -3.25
N TYR A 33 3.18 -13.40 -3.24
CA TYR A 33 1.79 -13.03 -3.53
C TYR A 33 1.18 -12.17 -2.44
N VAL A 34 1.41 -12.50 -1.17
CA VAL A 34 0.94 -11.70 -0.03
C VAL A 34 1.56 -10.31 -0.05
N GLN A 35 2.87 -10.21 -0.28
CA GLN A 35 3.57 -8.93 -0.39
C GLN A 35 3.07 -8.10 -1.57
N LEU A 36 2.83 -8.73 -2.72
CA LEU A 36 2.26 -8.04 -3.88
C LEU A 36 0.85 -7.49 -3.57
N GLY A 37 0.00 -8.31 -2.94
CA GLY A 37 -1.33 -7.90 -2.49
C GLY A 37 -1.30 -6.71 -1.54
N PHE A 38 -0.36 -6.70 -0.59
CA PHE A 38 -0.13 -5.57 0.31
C PHE A 38 0.26 -4.30 -0.43
N HIS A 39 1.25 -4.35 -1.33
CA HIS A 39 1.69 -3.16 -2.06
C HIS A 39 0.64 -2.62 -3.04
N LEU A 40 -0.20 -3.49 -3.61
CA LEU A 40 -1.34 -3.09 -4.43
C LEU A 40 -2.42 -2.38 -3.60
N ALA A 41 -2.75 -2.92 -2.42
CA ALA A 41 -3.65 -2.27 -1.48
C ALA A 41 -3.12 -0.89 -1.07
N LEU A 42 -1.82 -0.81 -0.76
CA LEU A 42 -1.14 0.44 -0.42
C LEU A 42 -1.21 1.48 -1.54
N GLN A 43 -1.00 1.06 -2.79
CA GLN A 43 -1.12 1.93 -3.95
C GLN A 43 -2.55 2.46 -4.13
N ARG A 44 -3.57 1.60 -3.96
CA ARG A 44 -4.98 1.97 -4.06
C ARG A 44 -5.38 3.00 -3.01
N VAL A 45 -5.02 2.72 -1.78
CA VAL A 45 -5.20 3.58 -0.61
C VAL A 45 -4.54 4.95 -0.84
N MET A 46 -3.28 4.98 -1.29
CA MET A 46 -2.58 6.24 -1.62
C MET A 46 -3.14 7.01 -2.82
N ARG A 47 -3.93 6.36 -3.68
CA ARG A 47 -4.58 7.02 -4.82
C ARG A 47 -6.00 7.47 -4.48
N GLY A 48 -6.48 7.26 -3.25
CA GLY A 48 -7.86 7.60 -2.89
C GLY A 48 -8.90 6.65 -3.44
N ASN A 49 -8.50 5.43 -3.82
CA ASN A 49 -9.43 4.41 -4.29
C ASN A 49 -9.24 3.08 -3.53
N PRO A 50 -9.31 3.10 -2.19
CA PRO A 50 -9.27 1.88 -1.38
C PRO A 50 -10.44 0.96 -1.73
N GLN A 51 -10.21 -0.36 -1.70
CA GLN A 51 -11.26 -1.37 -1.90
C GLN A 51 -11.66 -2.02 -0.57
N PRO A 52 -12.86 -2.62 -0.45
CA PRO A 52 -13.26 -3.32 0.78
C PRO A 52 -12.27 -4.41 1.23
N SER A 53 -11.61 -5.07 0.27
CA SER A 53 -10.55 -6.05 0.53
C SER A 53 -9.29 -5.47 1.18
N ASP A 54 -9.09 -4.15 1.07
CA ASP A 54 -7.92 -3.46 1.63
C ASP A 54 -8.12 -3.11 3.12
N ILE A 55 -9.36 -3.16 3.62
CA ILE A 55 -9.72 -2.82 5.01
C ILE A 55 -8.97 -3.73 6.01
N GLY A 56 -8.88 -5.03 5.72
CA GLY A 56 -8.16 -5.98 6.56
C GLY A 56 -6.64 -5.73 6.62
N LEU A 57 -6.11 -4.90 5.73
CA LEU A 57 -4.69 -4.55 5.67
C LEU A 57 -4.40 -3.16 6.23
N LEU A 58 -5.43 -2.37 6.60
CA LEU A 58 -5.26 -0.99 7.06
C LEU A 58 -4.30 -0.87 8.25
N ASN A 59 -4.43 -1.74 9.26
CA ASN A 59 -3.54 -1.73 10.43
C ASN A 59 -2.08 -2.04 10.03
N THR A 60 -1.87 -2.97 9.10
CA THR A 60 -0.54 -3.33 8.60
C THR A 60 0.05 -2.19 7.75
N ILE A 61 -0.80 -1.56 6.93
CA ILE A 61 -0.43 -0.39 6.11
C ILE A 61 -0.03 0.77 7.02
N GLU A 62 -0.81 1.05 8.06
CA GLU A 62 -0.51 2.09 9.05
C GLU A 62 0.80 1.83 9.77
N GLY A 63 1.02 0.60 10.24
CA GLY A 63 2.28 0.20 10.87
C GLY A 63 3.49 0.44 9.95
N THR A 64 3.37 0.03 8.68
CA THR A 64 4.40 0.25 7.67
C THR A 64 4.64 1.74 7.42
N PHE A 65 3.59 2.54 7.38
CA PHE A 65 3.69 4.00 7.20
C PHE A 65 4.38 4.69 8.38
N LYS A 66 4.12 4.23 9.61
CA LYS A 66 4.79 4.71 10.82
C LYS A 66 6.26 4.31 10.85
N GLU A 67 6.58 3.07 10.48
CA GLU A 67 7.96 2.56 10.41
C GLU A 67 8.79 3.31 9.35
N MET A 68 8.17 3.62 8.21
CA MET A 68 8.75 4.46 7.16
C MET A 68 8.70 5.97 7.46
N LYS A 69 8.20 6.38 8.63
CA LYS A 69 8.10 7.79 9.09
C LYS A 69 7.26 8.71 8.18
N ILE A 70 6.30 8.15 7.46
CA ILE A 70 5.32 8.91 6.67
C ILE A 70 4.20 9.43 7.57
N LEU A 71 3.74 8.57 8.47
CA LEU A 71 2.84 8.94 9.55
C LEU A 71 3.65 9.13 10.83
N THR A 72 3.26 10.12 11.63
CA THR A 72 3.76 10.20 13.00
C THR A 72 3.16 9.06 13.83
N PRO A 73 3.81 8.62 14.92
CA PRO A 73 3.28 7.56 15.77
C PRO A 73 1.86 7.85 16.31
N SER A 74 1.53 9.12 16.50
CA SER A 74 0.24 9.63 16.98
C SER A 74 -0.83 9.80 15.90
N MET A 75 -0.47 9.69 14.62
CA MET A 75 -1.39 9.89 13.51
C MET A 75 -2.03 8.56 13.11
N ASP A 76 -3.36 8.54 13.12
CA ASP A 76 -4.18 7.45 12.62
C ASP A 76 -4.27 7.56 11.09
N ILE A 77 -4.25 6.42 10.40
CA ILE A 77 -4.30 6.40 8.95
C ILE A 77 -5.61 6.97 8.38
N LEU A 78 -6.72 6.82 9.11
CA LEU A 78 -8.02 7.42 8.79
C LEU A 78 -7.99 8.94 8.97
N ALA A 79 -7.29 9.43 10.00
CA ALA A 79 -7.09 10.87 10.19
C ALA A 79 -6.26 11.48 9.04
N TYR A 80 -5.24 10.76 8.57
CA TYR A 80 -4.48 11.16 7.39
C TYR A 80 -5.36 11.29 6.13
N PHE A 81 -6.31 10.38 5.92
CA PHE A 81 -7.25 10.48 4.78
C PHE A 81 -8.26 11.61 4.92
N ASN A 82 -8.74 11.89 6.14
CA ASN A 82 -9.63 13.04 6.38
C ASN A 82 -8.92 14.38 6.14
N ASP A 83 -7.63 14.49 6.48
CA ASP A 83 -6.83 15.70 6.25
C ASP A 83 -6.34 15.84 4.80
N ASN A 84 -6.46 14.78 3.99
CA ASN A 84 -6.07 14.74 2.58
C ASN A 84 -7.25 14.29 1.70
N PRO A 85 -8.29 15.14 1.54
CA PRO A 85 -9.57 14.77 0.90
C PRO A 85 -9.46 14.41 -0.59
N GLU A 86 -8.30 14.65 -1.21
CA GLU A 86 -7.91 14.09 -2.52
C GLU A 86 -7.90 12.54 -2.51
N HIS A 87 -7.94 11.93 -1.31
CA HIS A 87 -7.84 10.49 -1.09
C HIS A 87 -8.97 9.97 -0.17
N PRO A 88 -10.22 9.87 -0.65
CA PRO A 88 -11.35 9.51 0.19
C PRO A 88 -11.30 8.06 0.68
N LEU A 89 -11.86 7.83 1.87
CA LEU A 89 -12.09 6.51 2.45
C LEU A 89 -13.15 5.73 1.65
N PRO A 90 -13.11 4.38 1.66
CA PRO A 90 -14.14 3.60 0.99
C PRO A 90 -15.44 3.70 1.80
N GLU A 91 -16.56 3.90 1.11
CA GLU A 91 -17.88 3.73 1.72
C GLU A 91 -18.06 2.25 2.11
N ALA A 92 -18.53 2.04 3.35
CA ALA A 92 -18.69 0.73 3.98
C ALA A 92 -19.82 -0.11 3.34
#